data_AF-A0A536H6G0-F1
#
_entry.id   AF-A0A536H6G0-F1
#
_cell.length_a   1.000
_cell.length_b   1.000
_cell.length_c   1.000
_cell.angle_alpha   90.00
_cell.angle_beta   90.00
_cell.angle_gamma   90.00
#
_symmetry.space_group_name_H-M   'P 1'
#
loop_
_entity.id
_entity.type
_entity.pdbx_description
1 polymer ?
#
loop_
_entity_poly.entity_id
_entity_poly.type
_entity_poly.pdbx_seq_one_letter_code
_entity_poly.pdbx_strand_id
1 'polypeptide(L)'
;MQWVVATAAFFASAVEFVEAFTIVLVVGVTVNWRSALLGALAAAATLALLVVTLGTALVQWVPLDVLRTVIGTLLLLFGLKWLKNAIMRYAGLKARHDEQAVYEETRAELRARGGADASSPRFDLFGFLLSYKSVLLEGLEVAFIVITFGLSAATSAVSRSSGIASAALGALAAGLLVILVGALVRVPLANVPENTLKFIVGIMLTTFGTFWLGEGFGVEWPLSDVFLLVLAA
;
A
#
# COMPACT_ATOMS: atom_id res chain seq x y z
N MET A 1 1.37 -16.15 13.47
CA MET A 1 0.74 -15.54 12.29
C MET A 1 0.68 -14.01 12.33
N GLN A 2 0.33 -13.37 13.46
CA GLN A 2 0.22 -11.89 13.53
C GLN A 2 1.49 -11.12 13.09
N TRP A 3 2.69 -11.57 13.49
CA TRP A 3 3.96 -10.94 13.05
C TRP A 3 4.22 -11.08 11.55
N VAL A 4 3.81 -12.19 10.93
CA VAL A 4 3.96 -12.41 9.48
C VAL A 4 3.07 -11.45 8.70
N VAL A 5 1.83 -11.28 9.17
CA VAL A 5 0.84 -10.36 8.61
C VAL A 5 1.29 -8.90 8.76
N ALA A 6 1.79 -8.52 9.93
CA ALA A 6 2.36 -7.20 10.15
C ALA A 6 3.57 -6.94 9.24
N THR A 7 4.45 -7.93 9.06
CA THR A 7 5.64 -7.81 8.19
C THR A 7 5.25 -7.72 6.71
N ALA A 8 4.29 -8.54 6.27
CA ALA A 8 3.75 -8.50 4.91
C ALA A 8 3.11 -7.14 4.61
N ALA A 9 2.24 -6.67 5.51
CA ALA A 9 1.60 -5.36 5.40
C ALA A 9 2.65 -4.24 5.44
N PHE A 10 3.67 -4.33 6.28
CA PHE A 10 4.74 -3.35 6.34
C PHE A 10 5.47 -3.20 5.00
N PHE A 11 5.97 -4.30 4.42
CA PHE A 11 6.70 -4.22 3.14
C PHE A 11 5.80 -3.81 1.97
N ALA A 12 4.57 -4.32 1.93
CA ALA A 12 3.62 -3.98 0.88
C ALA A 12 3.20 -2.50 0.96
N SER A 13 2.90 -2.00 2.15
CA SER A 13 2.53 -0.59 2.33
C SER A 13 3.70 0.37 2.19
N ALA A 14 4.93 -0.05 2.49
CA ALA A 14 6.11 0.81 2.36
C ALA A 14 6.24 1.39 0.95
N VAL A 15 6.00 0.57 -0.08
CA VAL A 15 6.07 0.98 -1.49
C VAL A 15 5.03 2.06 -1.80
N GLU A 16 3.77 1.82 -1.44
CA GLU A 16 2.67 2.76 -1.66
C GLU A 16 2.89 4.08 -0.90
N PHE A 17 3.49 4.01 0.30
CA PHE A 17 3.85 5.21 1.06
C PHE A 17 4.94 6.02 0.37
N VAL A 18 5.88 5.39 -0.34
CA VAL A 18 6.89 6.13 -1.11
C VAL A 18 6.21 6.91 -2.23
N GLU A 19 5.33 6.29 -3.00
CA GLU A 19 4.60 6.93 -4.11
C GLU A 19 3.73 8.11 -3.62
N ALA A 20 2.96 7.87 -2.55
CA ALA A 20 2.16 8.93 -1.93
C ALA A 20 3.03 10.07 -1.38
N PHE A 21 4.16 9.75 -0.74
CA PHE A 21 5.08 10.74 -0.19
C PHE A 21 5.74 11.58 -1.28
N THR A 22 6.14 10.96 -2.40
CA THR A 22 6.72 11.65 -3.56
C THR A 22 5.81 12.79 -4.01
N ILE A 23 4.52 12.53 -4.22
CA ILE A 23 3.57 13.54 -4.70
C ILE A 23 3.32 14.62 -3.65
N VAL A 24 3.12 14.24 -2.37
CA VAL A 24 2.92 15.23 -1.28
C VAL A 24 4.14 16.14 -1.16
N LEU A 25 5.35 15.60 -1.30
CA LEU A 25 6.59 16.38 -1.30
C LEU A 25 6.64 17.36 -2.47
N VAL A 26 6.33 16.90 -3.69
CA VAL A 26 6.25 17.80 -4.87
C VAL A 26 5.30 18.95 -4.55
N VAL A 27 4.06 18.65 -4.15
CA VAL A 27 3.04 19.67 -3.92
C VAL A 27 3.43 20.60 -2.77
N GLY A 28 4.03 20.08 -1.70
CA GLY A 28 4.53 20.87 -0.58
C GLY A 28 5.59 21.89 -0.98
N VAL A 29 6.51 21.49 -1.87
CA VAL A 29 7.63 22.32 -2.34
C VAL A 29 7.23 23.28 -3.47
N THR A 30 6.28 22.90 -4.33
CA THR A 30 5.91 23.72 -5.50
C THR A 30 4.68 24.60 -5.28
N VAL A 31 3.74 24.16 -4.45
CA VAL A 31 2.47 24.86 -4.22
C VAL A 31 2.46 25.46 -2.81
N ASN A 32 2.24 24.64 -1.78
CA ASN A 32 2.46 25.02 -0.38
C ASN A 32 2.31 23.81 0.55
N TRP A 33 3.10 23.79 1.63
CA TRP A 33 3.08 22.72 2.63
C TRP A 33 1.76 22.58 3.40
N ARG A 34 1.05 23.70 3.66
CA ARG A 34 -0.18 23.68 4.46
C ARG A 34 -1.29 22.88 3.77
N SER A 35 -1.57 23.20 2.51
CA SER A 35 -2.54 22.50 1.67
C SER A 35 -2.12 21.05 1.41
N ALA A 36 -0.84 20.80 1.15
CA ALA A 36 -0.34 19.46 0.90
C ALA A 36 -0.56 18.53 2.12
N LEU A 37 -0.16 18.99 3.31
CA LEU A 37 -0.34 18.23 4.55
C LEU A 37 -1.81 18.09 4.94
N LEU A 38 -2.63 19.13 4.77
CA LEU A 38 -4.08 19.04 5.02
C LEU A 38 -4.75 18.04 4.08
N GLY A 39 -4.38 18.02 2.79
CA GLY A 39 -4.88 17.06 1.82
C GLY A 39 -4.49 15.62 2.18
N ALA A 40 -3.22 15.42 2.52
CA ALA A 40 -2.71 14.13 2.96
C ALA A 40 -3.39 13.63 4.25
N LEU A 41 -3.55 14.49 5.25
CA LEU A 41 -4.23 14.15 6.52
C LEU A 41 -5.71 13.85 6.30
N ALA A 42 -6.40 14.62 5.46
CA ALA A 42 -7.80 14.36 5.11
C ALA A 42 -7.95 13.01 4.41
N ALA A 43 -7.06 12.67 3.47
CA ALA A 43 -7.07 11.37 2.80
C ALA A 43 -6.76 10.23 3.79
N ALA A 44 -5.76 10.39 4.66
CA ALA A 44 -5.44 9.41 5.70
C ALA A 44 -6.63 9.17 6.66
N ALA A 45 -7.36 10.22 7.04
CA ALA A 45 -8.56 10.10 7.85
C ALA A 45 -9.68 9.33 7.11
N THR A 46 -9.90 9.63 5.82
CA THR A 46 -10.85 8.90 4.97
C THR A 46 -10.49 7.42 4.88
N LEU A 47 -9.21 7.10 4.69
CA LEU A 47 -8.72 5.72 4.60
C LEU A 47 -8.85 4.97 5.93
N ALA A 48 -8.51 5.62 7.05
CA ALA A 48 -8.72 5.03 8.37
C ALA A 48 -10.20 4.72 8.62
N LEU A 49 -11.10 5.64 8.24
CA LEU A 49 -12.54 5.42 8.32
C LEU A 49 -12.97 4.25 7.41
N LEU A 50 -12.43 4.16 6.20
CA LEU A 50 -12.71 3.06 5.27
C LEU A 50 -12.26 1.72 5.86
N VAL A 51 -11.03 1.62 6.37
CA VAL A 51 -10.50 0.38 6.97
C VAL A 51 -11.34 -0.04 8.18
N VAL A 52 -11.71 0.90 9.06
CA VAL A 52 -12.55 0.58 10.24
C VAL A 52 -13.95 0.14 9.81
N THR A 53 -14.61 0.88 8.92
CA THR A 53 -15.99 0.57 8.51
C THR A 53 -16.06 -0.69 7.65
N LEU A 54 -15.28 -0.76 6.58
CA LEU A 54 -15.27 -1.89 5.66
C LEU A 54 -14.67 -3.14 6.30
N GLY A 55 -13.56 -3.00 7.04
CA GLY A 55 -12.96 -4.11 7.76
C GLY A 55 -13.92 -4.70 8.79
N THR A 56 -14.59 -3.88 9.59
CA THR A 56 -15.60 -4.35 10.56
C THR A 56 -16.79 -4.99 9.86
N ALA A 57 -17.28 -4.40 8.76
CA ALA A 57 -18.39 -4.94 8.00
C ALA A 57 -18.07 -6.32 7.42
N LEU A 58 -16.89 -6.48 6.81
CA LEU A 58 -16.42 -7.77 6.29
C LEU A 58 -16.27 -8.80 7.42
N VAL A 59 -15.77 -8.40 8.60
CA VAL A 59 -15.61 -9.31 9.73
C VAL A 59 -16.95 -9.83 10.25
N GLN A 60 -17.96 -8.96 10.33
CA GLN A 60 -19.25 -9.25 10.95
C GLN A 60 -20.24 -9.94 10.01
N TRP A 61 -20.28 -9.55 8.73
CA TRP A 61 -21.39 -9.91 7.84
C TRP A 61 -21.02 -10.92 6.76
N VAL A 62 -19.73 -11.17 6.50
CA VAL A 62 -19.29 -12.05 5.41
C VAL A 62 -18.80 -13.40 5.95
N PRO A 63 -19.34 -14.53 5.46
CA PRO A 63 -18.84 -15.87 5.81
C PRO A 63 -17.38 -16.06 5.45
N LEU A 64 -16.66 -16.83 6.28
CA LEU A 64 -15.21 -17.04 6.14
C LEU A 64 -14.84 -17.66 4.78
N ASP A 65 -15.61 -18.62 4.29
CA ASP A 65 -15.29 -19.35 3.05
C ASP A 65 -15.45 -18.46 1.80
N VAL A 66 -16.46 -17.60 1.80
CA VAL A 66 -16.65 -16.57 0.77
C VAL A 66 -15.49 -15.59 0.80
N LEU A 67 -15.10 -15.17 2.00
CA LEU A 67 -14.00 -14.24 2.19
C LEU A 67 -12.68 -14.83 1.70
N ARG A 68 -12.38 -16.09 2.05
CA ARG A 68 -11.20 -16.83 1.58
C ARG A 68 -11.14 -16.92 0.06
N THR A 69 -12.26 -17.25 -0.57
CA THR A 69 -12.33 -17.39 -2.02
C THR A 69 -12.15 -16.04 -2.73
N VAL A 70 -12.88 -15.01 -2.29
CA VAL A 70 -12.82 -13.67 -2.93
C VAL A 70 -11.47 -13.01 -2.68
N ILE A 71 -11.02 -12.97 -1.43
CA ILE A 71 -9.73 -12.34 -1.08
C ILE A 71 -8.57 -13.14 -1.66
N GLY A 72 -8.60 -14.46 -1.59
CA GLY A 72 -7.59 -15.33 -2.22
C GLY A 72 -7.47 -15.08 -3.72
N THR A 73 -8.61 -14.92 -4.41
CA THR A 73 -8.64 -14.57 -5.85
C THR A 73 -8.03 -13.18 -6.09
N LEU A 74 -8.44 -12.17 -5.33
CA LEU A 74 -7.92 -10.81 -5.50
C LEU A 74 -6.41 -10.75 -5.22
N LEU A 75 -5.95 -11.36 -4.12
CA LEU A 75 -4.54 -11.52 -3.79
C LEU A 75 -3.74 -12.13 -4.94
N LEU A 76 -4.27 -13.22 -5.51
CA LEU A 76 -3.62 -13.91 -6.61
C LEU A 76 -3.54 -13.01 -7.86
N LEU A 77 -4.60 -12.31 -8.22
CA LEU A 77 -4.62 -11.40 -9.37
C LEU A 77 -3.67 -10.21 -9.20
N PHE A 78 -3.68 -9.56 -8.03
CA PHE A 78 -2.78 -8.45 -7.72
C PHE A 78 -1.32 -8.92 -7.64
N GLY A 79 -1.06 -10.03 -6.96
CA GLY A 79 0.25 -10.65 -6.87
C GLY A 79 0.81 -10.99 -8.24
N LEU A 80 0.02 -11.64 -9.10
CA LEU A 80 0.43 -11.95 -10.48
C LEU A 80 0.67 -10.69 -11.31
N LYS A 81 -0.16 -9.65 -11.19
CA LYS A 81 0.06 -8.36 -11.88
C LYS A 81 1.39 -7.75 -11.46
N TRP A 82 1.67 -7.69 -10.16
CA TRP A 82 2.90 -7.13 -9.61
C TRP A 82 4.12 -7.96 -9.99
N LEU A 83 4.05 -9.28 -9.81
CA LEU A 83 5.11 -10.22 -10.13
C LEU A 83 5.45 -10.20 -11.63
N LYS A 84 4.44 -10.24 -12.50
CA LYS A 84 4.61 -10.08 -13.96
C LYS A 84 5.34 -8.77 -14.28
N ASN A 85 4.89 -7.65 -13.72
CA ASN A 85 5.51 -6.35 -13.97
C ASN A 85 6.95 -6.29 -13.46
N ALA A 86 7.22 -6.85 -12.29
CA ALA A 86 8.56 -6.93 -11.72
C ALA A 86 9.49 -7.79 -12.58
N ILE A 87 9.06 -8.98 -12.99
CA ILE A 87 9.82 -9.87 -13.88
C ILE A 87 10.13 -9.18 -15.21
N MET A 88 9.14 -8.52 -15.84
CA MET A 88 9.38 -7.78 -17.08
C MET A 88 10.41 -6.66 -16.91
N ARG A 89 10.44 -5.99 -15.75
CA ARG A 89 11.44 -4.96 -15.43
C ARG A 89 12.83 -5.54 -15.19
N TYR A 90 12.93 -6.69 -14.53
CA TYR A 90 14.22 -7.40 -14.36
C TYR A 90 14.75 -7.96 -15.69
N ALA A 91 13.85 -8.41 -16.56
CA ALA A 91 14.18 -8.88 -17.90
C ALA A 91 14.51 -7.75 -18.90
N GLY A 92 14.41 -6.47 -18.49
CA GLY A 92 14.64 -5.32 -19.36
C GLY A 92 13.55 -5.05 -20.40
N LEU A 93 12.41 -5.77 -20.34
CA LEU A 93 11.28 -5.63 -21.25
C LEU A 93 10.34 -4.46 -20.88
N LYS A 94 10.49 -3.91 -19.68
CA LYS A 94 9.75 -2.74 -19.19
C LYS A 94 10.71 -1.81 -18.47
N ALA A 95 10.55 -0.50 -18.69
CA ALA A 95 11.32 0.51 -17.96
C ALA A 95 11.13 0.35 -16.44
N ARG A 96 12.21 0.55 -15.68
CA ARG A 96 12.14 0.63 -14.22
C ARG A 96 11.29 1.83 -13.84
N HIS A 97 10.43 1.66 -12.84
CA HIS A 97 9.73 2.79 -12.27
C HIS A 97 10.75 3.68 -11.55
N ASP A 98 10.64 4.99 -11.76
CA ASP A 98 11.57 5.98 -11.25
C ASP A 98 10.77 7.12 -10.63
N GLU A 99 10.66 7.07 -9.30
CA GLU A 99 10.01 8.08 -8.48
C GLU A 99 10.61 9.48 -8.67
N GLN A 100 11.92 9.55 -9.00
CA GLN A 100 12.57 10.83 -9.25
C GLN A 100 12.09 11.45 -10.56
N ALA A 101 11.88 10.64 -11.59
CA ALA A 101 11.31 11.11 -12.85
C ALA A 101 9.86 11.60 -12.66
N VAL A 102 9.05 10.84 -11.90
CA VAL A 102 7.67 11.24 -11.55
C VAL A 102 7.66 12.55 -10.75
N TYR A 103 8.57 12.69 -9.79
CA TYR A 103 8.75 13.92 -9.01
C TYR A 103 9.07 15.12 -9.93
N GLU A 104 10.01 14.95 -10.86
CA GLU A 104 10.46 16.01 -11.76
C GLU A 104 9.40 16.42 -12.79
N GLU A 105 8.70 15.44 -13.38
CA GLU A 105 7.59 15.66 -14.30
C GLU A 105 6.45 16.42 -13.60
N THR A 106 5.99 15.91 -12.45
CA THR A 106 4.93 16.54 -11.66
C THR A 106 5.33 17.96 -11.25
N ARG A 107 6.58 18.16 -10.85
CA ARG A 107 7.11 19.49 -10.49
C ARG A 107 7.13 20.44 -11.69
N ALA A 108 7.47 19.97 -12.89
CA ALA A 108 7.48 20.77 -14.10
C ALA A 108 6.06 21.18 -14.52
N GLU A 109 5.11 20.25 -14.48
CA GLU A 109 3.70 20.53 -14.78
C GLU A 109 3.10 21.58 -13.83
N LEU A 110 3.38 21.46 -12.53
CA LEU A 110 2.88 22.40 -11.51
C LEU A 110 3.47 23.79 -11.68
N ARG A 111 4.74 23.90 -12.08
CA ARG A 111 5.38 25.19 -12.41
C ARG A 111 4.79 25.80 -13.68
N ALA A 112 4.57 25.01 -14.72
CA ALA A 112 4.00 25.47 -15.99
C ALA A 112 2.58 26.02 -15.82
N ARG A 113 1.80 25.50 -14.86
CA ARG A 113 0.46 25.98 -14.52
C ARG A 113 0.45 27.29 -13.70
N GLY A 114 1.60 27.90 -13.46
CA GLY A 114 1.71 29.16 -12.73
C GLY A 114 1.57 28.97 -11.22
N GLY A 115 2.24 27.96 -10.66
CA GLY A 115 2.27 27.69 -9.22
C GLY A 115 2.41 28.99 -8.44
N ALA A 116 1.36 29.34 -7.70
CA ALA A 116 1.35 30.48 -6.79
C ALA A 116 2.59 30.35 -5.89
N ASP A 117 3.29 31.46 -5.68
CA ASP A 117 4.53 31.50 -4.88
C ASP A 117 4.40 30.60 -3.65
N ALA A 118 5.31 29.63 -3.49
CA ALA A 118 5.35 28.72 -2.33
C ALA A 118 5.40 29.47 -0.97
N SER A 119 5.64 30.78 -1.03
CA SER A 119 5.66 31.77 0.05
C SER A 119 4.27 32.31 0.43
N SER A 120 3.22 32.04 -0.34
CA SER A 120 1.87 32.54 -0.05
C SER A 120 1.23 31.76 1.12
N PRO A 121 0.90 32.40 2.25
CA PRO A 121 0.33 31.72 3.42
C PRO A 121 -1.14 31.30 3.24
N ARG A 122 -1.71 31.49 2.04
CA ARG A 122 -3.12 31.24 1.73
C ARG A 122 -3.31 29.77 1.34
N PHE A 123 -4.43 29.21 1.79
CA PHE A 123 -4.87 27.88 1.40
C PHE A 123 -5.06 27.80 -0.11
N ASP A 124 -4.40 26.84 -0.73
CA ASP A 124 -4.59 26.47 -2.13
C ASP A 124 -5.42 25.19 -2.22
N LEU A 125 -6.61 25.29 -2.81
CA LEU A 125 -7.53 24.16 -3.00
C LEU A 125 -6.96 23.12 -3.98
N PHE A 126 -6.22 23.55 -4.99
CA PHE A 126 -5.65 22.66 -5.98
C PHE A 126 -4.55 21.79 -5.37
N GLY A 127 -3.63 22.40 -4.60
CA GLY A 127 -2.61 21.64 -3.85
C GLY A 127 -3.22 20.67 -2.83
N PHE A 128 -4.32 21.08 -2.18
CA PHE A 128 -5.08 20.21 -1.29
C PHE A 128 -5.68 19.02 -2.02
N LEU A 129 -6.41 19.25 -3.13
CA LEU A 129 -7.09 18.19 -3.88
C LEU A 129 -6.11 17.23 -4.55
N LEU A 130 -4.99 17.73 -5.05
CA LEU A 130 -3.96 16.90 -5.68
C LEU A 130 -3.30 15.95 -4.66
N SER A 131 -2.92 16.49 -3.49
CA SER A 131 -2.36 15.68 -2.41
C SER A 131 -3.40 14.70 -1.85
N TYR A 132 -4.64 15.15 -1.65
CA TYR A 132 -5.75 14.31 -1.22
C TYR A 132 -5.97 13.14 -2.18
N LYS A 133 -6.10 13.41 -3.48
CA LYS A 133 -6.34 12.39 -4.50
C LYS A 133 -5.19 11.38 -4.54
N SER A 134 -3.94 11.84 -4.56
CA SER A 134 -2.79 10.94 -4.62
C SER A 134 -2.72 10.05 -3.38
N VAL A 135 -2.76 10.63 -2.18
CA VAL A 135 -2.74 9.85 -0.93
C VAL A 135 -3.93 8.91 -0.82
N LEU A 136 -5.11 9.32 -1.29
CA LEU A 136 -6.29 8.47 -1.31
C LEU A 136 -6.13 7.28 -2.28
N LEU A 137 -5.54 7.49 -3.46
CA LEU A 137 -5.35 6.42 -4.45
C LEU A 137 -4.33 5.39 -3.98
N GLU A 138 -3.11 5.81 -3.62
CA GLU A 138 -2.08 4.87 -3.15
C GLU A 138 -2.47 4.28 -1.79
N GLY A 139 -3.04 5.10 -0.92
CA GLY A 139 -3.51 4.66 0.38
C GLY A 139 -4.72 3.72 0.31
N LEU A 140 -5.46 3.67 -0.80
CA LEU A 140 -6.49 2.65 -1.02
C LEU A 140 -5.86 1.28 -1.28
N GLU A 141 -4.73 1.22 -1.99
CA GLU A 141 -3.96 -0.02 -2.11
C GLU A 141 -3.46 -0.48 -0.73
N VAL A 142 -2.97 0.45 0.11
CA VAL A 142 -2.63 0.18 1.52
C VAL A 142 -3.82 -0.34 2.32
N ALA A 143 -4.99 0.30 2.21
CA ALA A 143 -6.20 -0.13 2.89
C ALA A 143 -6.61 -1.54 2.45
N PHE A 144 -6.50 -1.83 1.16
CA PHE A 144 -6.75 -3.16 0.60
C PHE A 144 -5.79 -4.20 1.18
N ILE A 145 -4.47 -3.91 1.22
CA ILE A 145 -3.44 -4.75 1.83
C ILE A 145 -3.77 -5.03 3.31
N VAL A 146 -4.08 -3.99 4.09
CA VAL A 146 -4.37 -4.12 5.53
C VAL A 146 -5.60 -4.99 5.77
N ILE A 147 -6.69 -4.77 5.03
CA ILE A 147 -7.91 -5.55 5.16
C ILE A 147 -7.64 -7.00 4.74
N THR A 148 -7.03 -7.19 3.58
CA THR A 148 -6.77 -8.50 2.99
C THR A 148 -5.84 -9.35 3.86
N PHE A 149 -4.65 -8.85 4.21
CA PHE A 149 -3.73 -9.59 5.07
C PHE A 149 -4.26 -9.70 6.51
N GLY A 150 -4.95 -8.67 7.00
CA GLY A 150 -5.55 -8.70 8.33
C GLY A 150 -6.63 -9.77 8.48
N LEU A 151 -7.45 -9.96 7.44
CA LEU A 151 -8.44 -11.03 7.37
C LEU A 151 -7.75 -12.39 7.14
N SER A 152 -6.60 -12.41 6.45
CA SER A 152 -5.86 -13.63 6.15
C SER A 152 -5.33 -14.38 7.39
N ALA A 153 -5.15 -13.65 8.49
CA ALA A 153 -4.39 -14.07 9.66
C ALA A 153 -5.13 -15.00 10.63
N ALA A 154 -6.43 -15.26 10.44
CA ALA A 154 -7.28 -15.69 11.55
C ALA A 154 -8.49 -16.56 11.17
N THR A 155 -8.68 -17.63 11.93
CA THR A 155 -9.81 -18.58 11.81
C THR A 155 -11.07 -18.17 12.60
N SER A 156 -10.98 -17.21 13.52
CA SER A 156 -12.12 -16.74 14.34
C SER A 156 -12.34 -15.23 14.22
N ALA A 157 -13.57 -14.74 14.46
CA ALA A 157 -13.92 -13.32 14.35
C ALA A 157 -13.08 -12.41 15.25
N VAL A 158 -12.81 -12.83 16.50
CA VAL A 158 -11.94 -12.12 17.44
C VAL A 158 -10.48 -12.11 16.97
N SER A 159 -10.03 -13.20 16.35
CA SER A 159 -8.68 -13.23 15.76
C SER A 159 -8.59 -12.37 14.51
N ARG A 160 -9.65 -12.24 13.71
CA ARG A 160 -9.67 -11.40 12.48
C ARG A 160 -9.57 -9.91 12.80
N SER A 161 -10.25 -9.43 13.84
CA SER A 161 -10.08 -8.04 14.29
C SER A 161 -8.65 -7.77 14.78
N SER A 162 -8.05 -8.73 15.50
CA SER A 162 -6.64 -8.64 15.90
C SER A 162 -5.67 -8.67 14.71
N GLY A 163 -6.00 -9.42 13.65
CA GLY A 163 -5.24 -9.49 12.41
C GLY A 163 -5.24 -8.16 11.67
N ILE A 164 -6.42 -7.54 11.47
CA ILE A 164 -6.53 -6.20 10.88
C ILE A 164 -5.75 -5.17 11.70
N ALA A 165 -5.82 -5.23 13.04
CA ALA A 165 -5.04 -4.34 13.91
C ALA A 165 -3.52 -4.55 13.70
N SER A 166 -3.05 -5.79 13.61
CA SER A 166 -1.63 -6.10 13.37
C SER A 166 -1.15 -5.63 11.98
N ALA A 167 -1.98 -5.80 10.94
CA ALA A 167 -1.68 -5.32 9.60
C ALA A 167 -1.66 -3.79 9.55
N ALA A 168 -2.62 -3.13 10.22
CA ALA A 168 -2.66 -1.68 10.33
C ALA A 168 -1.44 -1.12 11.07
N LEU A 169 -0.99 -1.78 12.15
CA LEU A 169 0.25 -1.42 12.84
C LEU A 169 1.48 -1.56 11.94
N GLY A 170 1.54 -2.64 11.14
CA GLY A 170 2.58 -2.83 10.13
C GLY A 170 2.60 -1.70 9.09
N ALA A 171 1.44 -1.36 8.54
CA ALA A 171 1.29 -0.25 7.60
C ALA A 171 1.66 1.11 8.22
N LEU A 172 1.22 1.39 9.45
CA LEU A 172 1.57 2.61 10.17
C LEU A 172 3.08 2.71 10.42
N ALA A 173 3.72 1.61 10.82
CA ALA A 173 5.17 1.57 11.00
C ALA A 173 5.91 1.84 9.67
N ALA A 174 5.41 1.30 8.55
CA ALA A 174 5.96 1.58 7.22
C ALA A 174 5.81 3.06 6.85
N GLY A 175 4.63 3.65 7.03
CA GLY A 175 4.40 5.07 6.75
C GLY A 175 5.27 5.98 7.61
N LEU A 176 5.39 5.70 8.92
CA LEU A 176 6.28 6.45 9.81
C LEU A 176 7.75 6.34 9.38
N LEU A 177 8.19 5.15 8.99
CA LEU A 177 9.56 4.95 8.49
C LEU A 177 9.79 5.75 7.21
N VAL A 178 8.88 5.68 6.24
CA VAL A 178 8.99 6.41 4.97
C VAL A 178 9.02 7.92 5.22
N ILE A 179 8.14 8.45 6.08
CA ILE A 179 8.15 9.88 6.44
C ILE A 179 9.47 10.26 7.12
N LEU A 180 9.97 9.45 8.06
CA LEU A 180 11.22 9.72 8.78
C LEU A 180 12.42 9.70 7.83
N VAL A 181 12.52 8.69 6.96
CA VAL A 181 13.58 8.56 5.95
C VAL A 181 13.49 9.71 4.95
N GLY A 182 12.30 10.04 4.46
CA GLY A 182 12.08 11.16 3.55
C GLY A 182 12.48 12.51 4.16
N ALA A 183 12.19 12.72 5.45
CA ALA A 183 12.56 13.94 6.17
C ALA A 183 14.06 14.04 6.46
N LEU A 184 14.69 12.93 6.89
CA LEU A 184 16.10 12.91 7.29
C LEU A 184 17.06 12.90 6.11
N VAL A 185 16.76 12.09 5.11
CA VAL A 185 17.79 11.70 4.15
C VAL A 185 17.94 12.76 3.06
N ARG A 186 16.91 13.59 2.74
CA ARG A 186 16.91 14.54 1.59
C ARG A 186 17.46 13.91 0.29
N VAL A 187 17.53 12.59 0.23
CA VAL A 187 18.12 11.82 -0.85
C VAL A 187 17.03 11.57 -1.87
N PRO A 188 17.35 11.61 -3.17
CA PRO A 188 16.40 11.31 -4.22
C PRO A 188 15.72 9.96 -3.94
N LEU A 189 14.38 9.98 -4.03
CA LEU A 189 13.51 8.82 -3.85
C LEU A 189 13.91 7.63 -4.77
N ALA A 190 14.74 7.90 -5.78
CA ALA A 190 15.42 6.95 -6.66
C ALA A 190 16.20 5.80 -5.95
N ASN A 191 16.59 5.95 -4.68
CA ASN A 191 17.35 4.92 -3.97
C ASN A 191 16.50 3.84 -3.29
N VAL A 192 15.16 4.00 -3.26
CA VAL A 192 14.29 2.95 -2.73
C VAL A 192 14.21 1.82 -3.76
N PRO A 193 14.52 0.56 -3.39
CA PRO A 193 14.47 -0.57 -4.32
C PRO A 193 13.02 -1.02 -4.57
N GLU A 194 12.18 -0.12 -5.09
CA GLU A 194 10.74 -0.30 -5.32
C GLU A 194 10.46 -1.56 -6.15
N ASN A 195 11.22 -1.79 -7.23
CA ASN A 195 11.04 -2.98 -8.05
C ASN A 195 11.30 -4.28 -7.27
N THR A 196 12.30 -4.28 -6.37
CA THR A 196 12.58 -5.44 -5.51
C THR A 196 11.47 -5.63 -4.49
N LEU A 197 10.95 -4.55 -3.91
CA LEU A 197 9.83 -4.61 -2.98
C LEU A 197 8.56 -5.12 -3.70
N LYS A 198 8.19 -4.57 -4.87
CA LYS A 198 7.05 -5.05 -5.67
C LYS A 198 7.22 -6.49 -6.12
N PHE A 199 8.46 -6.96 -6.33
CA PHE A 199 8.75 -8.37 -6.60
C PHE A 199 8.48 -9.25 -5.38
N ILE A 200 9.08 -8.92 -4.22
CA ILE A 200 8.90 -9.66 -2.97
C ILE A 200 7.42 -9.68 -2.57
N VAL A 201 6.76 -8.53 -2.60
CA VAL A 201 5.34 -8.39 -2.31
C VAL A 201 4.50 -9.16 -3.33
N GLY A 202 4.88 -9.14 -4.61
CA GLY A 202 4.25 -9.96 -5.64
C GLY A 202 4.30 -11.46 -5.31
N ILE A 203 5.45 -11.98 -4.89
CA ILE A 203 5.59 -13.36 -4.40
C ILE A 203 4.66 -13.59 -3.21
N MET A 204 4.72 -12.73 -2.19
CA MET A 204 3.88 -12.88 -0.99
C MET A 204 2.38 -12.90 -1.35
N LEU A 205 1.90 -11.94 -2.14
CA LEU A 205 0.49 -11.87 -2.57
C LEU A 205 0.07 -13.11 -3.36
N THR A 206 0.92 -13.60 -4.27
CA THR A 206 0.65 -14.83 -5.03
C THR A 206 0.60 -16.04 -4.11
N THR A 207 1.57 -16.20 -3.20
CA THR A 207 1.62 -17.29 -2.21
C THR A 207 0.39 -17.30 -1.31
N PHE A 208 0.08 -16.17 -0.67
CA PHE A 208 -1.09 -16.05 0.21
C PHE A 208 -2.39 -16.22 -0.58
N GLY A 209 -2.46 -15.66 -1.79
CA GLY A 209 -3.62 -15.78 -2.68
C GLY A 209 -3.90 -17.23 -3.07
N THR A 210 -2.89 -17.99 -3.48
CA THR A 210 -3.01 -19.41 -3.80
C THR A 210 -3.45 -20.23 -2.59
N PHE A 211 -2.83 -20.00 -1.43
CA PHE A 211 -3.17 -20.72 -0.19
C PHE A 211 -4.63 -20.49 0.21
N TRP A 212 -5.04 -19.21 0.30
CA TRP A 212 -6.40 -18.83 0.71
C TRP A 212 -7.47 -19.25 -0.29
N LEU A 213 -7.17 -19.15 -1.59
CA LEU A 213 -8.09 -19.62 -2.63
C LEU A 213 -8.30 -21.13 -2.52
N GLY A 214 -7.24 -21.90 -2.26
CA GLY A 214 -7.34 -23.34 -2.00
C GLY A 214 -8.20 -23.65 -0.78
N GLU A 215 -7.96 -22.99 0.36
CA GLU A 215 -8.79 -23.17 1.57
C GLU A 215 -10.26 -22.79 1.32
N GLY A 216 -10.53 -21.75 0.53
CA GLY A 216 -11.88 -21.34 0.14
C GLY A 216 -12.62 -22.40 -0.67
N PHE A 217 -11.92 -23.22 -1.44
CA PHE A 217 -12.46 -24.37 -2.15
C PHE A 217 -12.44 -25.68 -1.31
N GLY A 218 -12.05 -25.61 -0.03
CA GLY A 218 -12.01 -26.77 0.86
C GLY A 218 -10.75 -27.63 0.73
N VAL A 219 -9.67 -27.10 0.11
CA VAL A 219 -8.38 -27.80 0.06
C VAL A 219 -7.70 -27.74 1.42
N GLU A 220 -7.35 -28.90 1.97
CA GLU A 220 -6.53 -29.00 3.18
C GLU A 220 -5.05 -29.07 2.80
N TRP A 221 -4.28 -28.05 3.20
CA TRP A 221 -2.85 -27.98 2.91
C TRP A 221 -2.03 -28.86 3.85
N PRO A 222 -1.09 -29.67 3.33
CA PRO A 222 -0.21 -30.45 4.19
C PRO A 222 0.69 -29.51 4.99
N LEU A 223 0.90 -29.78 6.27
CA LEU A 223 1.64 -28.92 7.21
C LEU A 223 0.94 -27.57 7.53
N SER A 224 -0.34 -27.41 7.18
CA SER A 224 -1.14 -26.19 7.48
C SER A 224 -0.43 -24.92 6.99
N ASP A 225 -0.28 -23.91 7.85
CA ASP A 225 0.30 -22.60 7.51
C ASP A 225 1.78 -22.70 7.07
N VAL A 226 2.50 -23.77 7.43
CA VAL A 226 3.90 -23.97 7.01
C VAL A 226 4.00 -24.17 5.49
N PHE A 227 2.93 -24.62 4.85
CA PHE A 227 2.89 -24.79 3.40
C PHE A 227 3.05 -23.48 2.62
N LEU A 228 2.80 -22.33 3.26
CA LEU A 228 3.11 -21.01 2.68
C LEU A 228 4.58 -20.88 2.30
N LEU A 229 5.51 -21.47 3.06
CA LEU A 229 6.94 -21.44 2.72
C LEU A 229 7.25 -22.29 1.49
N VAL A 230 6.53 -23.39 1.30
CA VAL A 230 6.65 -24.26 0.12
C VAL A 230 6.09 -23.57 -1.12
N LEU A 231 4.96 -22.85 -0.97
CA LEU A 231 4.36 -22.06 -2.06
C LEU A 231 5.18 -20.81 -2.42
N ALA A 232 5.99 -20.29 -1.51
CA ALA A 232 6.86 -19.13 -1.75
C ALA A 232 8.21 -19.49 -2.39
N ALA A 233 8.65 -20.75 -2.25
CA ALA A 233 9.92 -21.26 -2.76
C ALA A 233 9.86 -21.52 -4.28
#